data_AF-A0A2N9LAC5-F1
#
_entry.id   AF-A0A2N9LAC5-F1
#
_cell.length_a   1.000
_cell.length_b   1.000
_cell.length_c   1.000
_cell.angle_alpha   90.00
_cell.angle_beta   90.00
_cell.angle_gamma   90.00
#
_symmetry.space_group_name_H-M   'P 1'
#
loop_
_entity.id
_entity.type
_entity.pdbx_description
1 polymer ?
#
loop_
_entity_poly.entity_id
_entity_poly.type
_entity_poly.pdbx_seq_one_letter_code
_entity_poly.pdbx_strand_id
1 'polypeptide(L)'
;MSTHPYLRAYLAGIFVPTLILPLMLTAFIVLRLVLQVPVPIERGLVFPLALVPVVWGLWSVLWLGSHEHTHLNVGVHGAILPFLLLPAGAFIAHASGVVAFGATSVTWFQALQIPYVLIACGFCCGVAAYYLVWKYIVGFVNRVLGIAA
;
A
#
# COMPACT_ATOMS: atom_id res chain seq x y z
N MET A 1 16.46 26.23 -3.69
CA MET A 1 15.98 25.41 -2.55
C MET A 1 16.33 23.95 -2.81
N SER A 2 17.58 23.54 -2.55
CA SER A 2 18.13 22.21 -2.86
C SER A 2 18.51 21.40 -1.62
N THR A 3 18.09 21.83 -0.43
CA THR A 3 18.78 21.43 0.80
C THR A 3 18.58 19.95 1.17
N HIS A 4 17.43 19.32 0.83
CA HIS A 4 17.16 17.92 1.16
C HIS A 4 16.26 17.20 0.13
N PRO A 5 16.78 16.76 -1.05
CA PRO A 5 15.98 16.15 -2.11
C PRO A 5 15.32 14.82 -1.67
N TYR A 6 16.04 13.97 -0.94
CA TYR A 6 15.51 12.70 -0.43
C TYR A 6 14.43 12.89 0.62
N LEU A 7 14.55 13.89 1.51
CA LEU A 7 13.52 14.18 2.50
C LEU A 7 12.21 14.61 1.82
N ARG A 8 12.30 15.41 0.75
CA ARG A 8 11.13 15.84 -0.02
C ARG A 8 10.45 14.66 -0.72
N ALA A 9 11.24 13.76 -1.32
CA ALA A 9 10.72 12.53 -1.92
C ALA A 9 10.05 11.61 -0.89
N TYR A 10 10.64 11.49 0.30
CA TYR A 10 10.04 10.75 1.41
C TYR A 10 8.70 11.36 1.82
N LEU A 11 8.65 12.68 2.04
CA LEU A 11 7.42 13.40 2.41
C LEU A 11 6.34 13.29 1.32
N ALA A 12 6.72 13.33 0.04
CA ALA A 12 5.82 13.10 -1.08
C ALA A 12 5.24 11.68 -1.08
N GLY A 13 6.08 10.69 -0.76
CA GLY A 13 5.67 9.28 -0.69
C GLY A 13 4.72 8.98 0.46
N ILE A 14 4.95 9.54 1.66
CA ILE A 14 4.09 9.27 2.81
C ILE A 14 2.73 9.99 2.74
N PHE A 15 2.61 11.06 1.95
CA PHE A 15 1.40 11.91 1.90
C PHE A 15 0.11 11.14 1.57
N VAL A 16 0.16 10.25 0.59
CA VAL A 16 -1.03 9.49 0.19
C VAL A 16 -1.43 8.48 1.28
N PRO A 17 -0.52 7.62 1.80
CA PRO A 17 -0.82 6.77 2.94
C PRO A 17 -1.39 7.53 4.13
N THR A 18 -0.80 8.66 4.52
CA THR A 18 -1.25 9.43 5.70
C THR A 18 -2.65 10.01 5.54
N LEU A 19 -3.14 10.26 4.33
CA LEU A 19 -4.54 10.61 4.07
C LEU A 19 -5.49 9.40 4.15
N ILE A 20 -5.01 8.21 3.78
CA ILE A 20 -5.80 6.98 3.78
C ILE A 20 -5.94 6.39 5.18
N LEU A 21 -4.90 6.52 6.04
CA LEU A 21 -4.91 5.93 7.38
C LEU A 21 -6.11 6.37 8.24
N PRO A 22 -6.51 7.65 8.32
CA PRO A 22 -7.70 8.07 9.07
C PRO A 22 -9.00 7.47 8.52
N LEU A 23 -9.11 7.31 7.20
CA LEU A 23 -10.26 6.68 6.58
C LEU A 23 -10.33 5.19 6.94
N MET A 24 -9.19 4.49 6.91
CA MET A 24 -9.10 3.10 7.36
C MET A 24 -9.43 2.95 8.85
N LEU A 25 -8.94 3.87 9.70
CA LEU A 25 -9.24 3.88 11.13
C LEU A 25 -10.74 4.12 11.38
N THR A 26 -11.36 5.02 10.62
CA THR A 26 -12.80 5.29 10.70
C THR A 26 -13.60 4.04 10.32
N ALA A 27 -13.25 3.39 9.21
CA ALA A 27 -13.89 2.15 8.80
C ALA A 27 -13.75 1.05 9.87
N PHE A 28 -12.57 0.93 10.48
CA PHE A 28 -12.34 0.00 11.59
C PHE A 28 -13.24 0.31 12.79
N ILE A 29 -13.31 1.57 13.22
CA ILE A 29 -14.16 2.01 14.35
C ILE A 29 -15.63 1.66 14.07
N VAL A 30 -16.13 1.94 12.87
CA VAL A 30 -17.52 1.63 12.50
C VAL A 30 -17.77 0.12 12.52
N LEU A 31 -16.91 -0.67 11.86
CA LEU A 31 -17.08 -2.13 11.81
C LEU A 31 -17.00 -2.79 13.20
N ARG A 32 -16.06 -2.32 14.02
CA ARG A 32 -15.76 -2.94 15.31
C ARG A 32 -16.69 -2.47 16.42
N LEU A 33 -16.88 -1.15 16.56
CA LEU A 33 -17.61 -0.56 17.68
C LEU A 33 -19.10 -0.37 17.39
N VAL A 34 -19.46 -0.01 16.16
CA VAL A 34 -20.87 0.23 15.78
C VAL A 34 -21.53 -1.08 15.33
N LEU A 35 -20.89 -1.80 14.41
CA LEU A 35 -21.45 -3.02 13.80
C LEU A 35 -21.07 -4.31 14.54
N GLN A 36 -20.23 -4.22 15.57
CA GLN A 36 -19.85 -5.33 16.46
C GLN A 36 -19.37 -6.59 15.72
N VAL A 37 -18.67 -6.42 14.60
CA VAL A 37 -18.18 -7.55 13.80
C VAL A 37 -17.18 -8.38 14.63
N PRO A 38 -17.42 -9.69 14.83
CA PRO A 38 -16.62 -10.55 15.72
C PRO A 38 -15.29 -11.02 15.10
N VAL A 39 -14.86 -10.41 14.00
CA VAL A 39 -13.60 -10.75 13.32
C VAL A 39 -12.44 -9.99 14.00
N PRO A 40 -11.30 -10.65 14.30
CA PRO A 40 -10.14 -10.02 14.94
C PRO A 40 -9.34 -9.13 13.97
N ILE A 41 -10.01 -8.12 13.40
CA ILE A 41 -9.47 -7.18 12.41
C ILE A 41 -8.26 -6.42 12.97
N GLU A 42 -8.22 -6.20 14.28
CA GLU A 42 -7.14 -5.52 15.01
C GLU A 42 -5.75 -6.08 14.68
N ARG A 43 -5.64 -7.41 14.58
CA ARG A 43 -4.36 -8.09 14.30
C ARG A 43 -3.87 -7.86 12.87
N GLY A 44 -4.80 -7.71 11.93
CA GLY A 44 -4.50 -7.41 10.53
C GLY A 44 -4.28 -5.93 10.26
N LEU A 45 -4.79 -5.03 11.10
CA LEU A 45 -4.80 -3.58 10.85
C LEU A 45 -3.52 -2.87 11.31
N VAL A 46 -2.88 -3.35 12.39
CA VAL A 46 -1.64 -2.75 12.93
C VAL A 46 -0.51 -2.77 11.90
N PHE A 47 -0.43 -3.83 11.10
CA PHE A 47 0.62 -4.00 10.09
C PHE A 47 0.53 -2.98 8.95
N PRO A 48 -0.62 -2.80 8.25
CA PRO A 48 -0.81 -1.74 7.27
C PRO A 48 -0.59 -0.32 7.82
N LEU A 49 -1.13 -0.03 9.01
CA LEU A 49 -1.09 1.31 9.60
C LEU A 49 0.34 1.80 9.84
N ALA A 50 1.23 0.93 10.29
CA ALA A 50 2.62 1.29 10.57
C ALA A 50 3.55 1.13 9.35
N LEU A 51 3.41 0.04 8.60
CA LEU A 51 4.39 -0.33 7.58
C LEU A 51 4.16 0.38 6.24
N VAL A 52 2.90 0.58 5.84
CA VAL A 52 2.57 1.12 4.51
C VAL A 52 3.13 2.53 4.29
N PRO A 53 2.97 3.50 5.21
CA PRO A 53 3.53 4.83 5.01
C PRO A 53 5.05 4.80 4.88
N VAL A 54 5.73 4.03 5.74
CA VAL A 54 7.20 3.94 5.74
C VAL A 54 7.69 3.35 4.42
N VAL A 55 7.08 2.26 3.96
CA VAL A 55 7.44 1.62 2.69
C VAL A 55 7.19 2.56 1.51
N TRP A 56 6.05 3.25 1.46
CA TRP A 56 5.77 4.24 0.42
C TRP A 56 6.79 5.38 0.39
N GLY A 57 7.11 5.95 1.56
CA GLY A 57 8.11 7.01 1.69
C GLY A 57 9.49 6.55 1.19
N LEU A 58 9.93 5.35 1.61
CA LEU A 58 11.19 4.77 1.14
C LEU A 58 11.15 4.45 -0.35
N TRP A 59 10.03 3.97 -0.88
CA TRP A 59 9.88 3.67 -2.30
C TRP A 59 9.99 4.92 -3.18
N SER A 60 9.49 6.06 -2.72
CA SER A 60 9.67 7.35 -3.39
C SER A 60 11.12 7.85 -3.34
N VAL A 61 11.84 7.60 -2.23
CA VAL A 61 13.29 7.89 -2.13
C VAL A 61 14.08 7.03 -3.10
N LEU A 62 13.76 5.73 -3.20
CA LEU A 62 14.37 4.79 -4.14
C LEU A 62 14.12 5.19 -5.59
N TRP A 63 12.91 5.67 -5.91
CA TRP A 63 12.61 6.20 -7.23
C TRP A 63 13.56 7.35 -7.58
N LEU A 64 13.70 8.35 -6.69
CA LEU A 64 14.57 9.49 -6.94
C LEU A 64 16.02 9.07 -7.16
N GLY A 65 16.53 8.11 -6.38
CA GLY A 65 17.91 7.61 -6.53
C GLY A 65 18.15 6.74 -7.76
N SER A 66 17.12 6.08 -8.29
CA SER A 66 17.24 5.18 -9.45
C SER A 66 16.77 5.80 -10.76
N HIS A 67 16.01 6.89 -10.72
CA HIS A 67 15.40 7.49 -11.91
C HIS A 67 16.45 8.03 -12.88
N GLU A 68 17.56 8.58 -12.38
CA GLU A 68 18.68 9.07 -13.21
C GLU A 68 19.29 7.98 -14.10
N HIS A 69 19.26 6.72 -13.66
CA HIS A 69 19.83 5.60 -14.40
C HIS A 69 18.79 4.75 -15.15
N THR A 70 17.56 4.70 -14.65
CA THR A 70 16.50 3.82 -15.19
C THR A 70 15.51 4.57 -16.09
N HIS A 71 15.44 5.90 -16.00
CA HIS A 71 14.46 6.76 -16.67
C HIS A 71 13.00 6.31 -16.49
N LEU A 72 12.71 5.54 -15.44
CA LEU A 72 11.38 5.00 -15.19
C LEU A 72 10.43 6.08 -14.68
N ASN A 73 9.28 6.21 -15.32
CA ASN A 73 8.21 7.09 -14.86
C ASN A 73 7.75 6.71 -13.46
N VAL A 74 7.48 7.71 -12.62
CA VAL A 74 7.04 7.55 -11.22
C VAL A 74 5.81 6.63 -11.08
N GLY A 75 4.89 6.67 -12.06
CA GLY A 75 3.72 5.80 -12.09
C GLY A 75 4.06 4.31 -12.27
N VAL A 76 5.03 4.00 -13.15
CA VAL A 76 5.46 2.62 -13.41
C VAL A 76 6.25 2.09 -12.21
N HIS A 77 7.18 2.88 -11.70
CA HIS A 77 7.93 2.53 -10.50
C HIS A 77 7.01 2.30 -9.31
N GLY A 78 6.04 3.19 -9.10
CA GLY A 78 4.98 3.02 -8.10
C GLY A 78 4.24 1.70 -8.28
N ALA A 79 3.73 1.42 -9.49
CA ALA A 79 2.94 0.23 -9.78
C ALA A 79 3.66 -1.11 -9.55
N ILE A 80 4.99 -1.14 -9.42
CA ILE A 80 5.76 -2.33 -9.04
C ILE A 80 5.57 -2.67 -7.55
N LEU A 81 5.35 -1.67 -6.70
CA LEU A 81 5.30 -1.85 -5.25
C LEU A 81 4.23 -2.87 -4.77
N PRO A 82 3.00 -2.89 -5.29
CA PRO A 82 2.00 -3.92 -4.94
C PRO A 82 2.45 -5.35 -5.26
N PHE A 83 3.26 -5.55 -6.30
CA PHE A 83 3.79 -6.88 -6.65
C PHE A 83 4.85 -7.37 -5.66
N LEU A 84 5.47 -6.46 -4.90
CA LEU A 84 6.38 -6.80 -3.80
C LEU A 84 5.63 -6.94 -2.48
N LEU A 85 4.74 -5.98 -2.20
CA LEU A 85 4.01 -5.91 -0.94
C LEU A 85 2.98 -7.02 -0.78
N LEU A 86 2.29 -7.42 -1.85
CA LEU A 86 1.25 -8.46 -1.75
C LEU A 86 1.85 -9.83 -1.40
N PRO A 87 2.88 -10.34 -2.09
CA PRO A 87 3.53 -11.60 -1.71
C PRO A 87 4.19 -11.52 -0.33
N ALA A 88 4.87 -10.42 0.00
CA ALA A 88 5.49 -10.25 1.31
C ALA A 88 4.44 -10.22 2.43
N GLY A 89 3.34 -9.49 2.23
CA GLY A 89 2.22 -9.43 3.16
C GLY A 89 1.53 -10.79 3.32
N ALA A 90 1.31 -11.52 2.21
CA ALA A 90 0.73 -12.86 2.23
C ALA A 90 1.63 -13.85 2.98
N PHE A 91 2.95 -13.77 2.78
CA PHE A 91 3.92 -14.59 3.49
C PHE A 91 3.90 -14.30 5.01
N ILE A 92 3.94 -13.03 5.41
CA ILE A 92 3.88 -12.63 6.82
C ILE A 92 2.55 -13.04 7.44
N ALA A 93 1.43 -12.86 6.73
CA ALA A 93 0.11 -13.26 7.19
C ALA A 93 0.00 -14.79 7.35
N HIS A 94 0.65 -15.55 6.49
CA HIS A 94 0.70 -16.99 6.61
C HIS A 94 1.58 -17.43 7.78
N ALA A 95 2.79 -16.88 7.91
CA ALA A 95 3.72 -17.18 8.99
C ALA A 95 3.16 -16.80 10.37
N SER A 96 2.33 -15.76 10.45
CA SER A 96 1.63 -15.35 11.67
C SER A 96 0.33 -16.12 11.95
N GLY A 97 -0.04 -17.08 11.09
CA GLY A 97 -1.27 -17.88 11.23
C GLY A 97 -2.57 -17.11 10.95
N VAL A 98 -2.48 -15.89 10.43
CA VAL A 98 -3.64 -15.06 10.05
C VAL A 98 -4.30 -15.59 8.78
N VAL A 99 -3.51 -16.16 7.86
CA VAL A 99 -3.96 -16.65 6.56
C VAL A 99 -3.58 -18.12 6.37
N ALA A 100 -4.55 -18.92 5.93
CA ALA A 100 -4.34 -20.29 5.45
C ALA A 100 -4.66 -20.39 3.95
N PHE A 101 -3.74 -21.00 3.19
CA PHE A 101 -3.92 -21.22 1.75
C PHE A 101 -4.64 -22.55 1.52
N GLY A 102 -5.80 -22.51 0.86
CA GLY A 102 -6.51 -23.69 0.36
C GLY A 102 -6.30 -23.89 -1.14
N ALA A 103 -6.94 -24.91 -1.70
CA ALA A 103 -6.81 -25.25 -3.12
C ALA A 103 -7.46 -24.19 -4.06
N THR A 104 -8.58 -23.59 -3.64
CA THR A 104 -9.36 -22.64 -4.47
C THR A 104 -9.64 -21.30 -3.78
N SER A 105 -9.31 -21.20 -2.49
CA SER A 105 -9.58 -20.02 -1.66
C SER A 105 -8.50 -19.82 -0.60
N VAL A 106 -8.45 -18.59 -0.07
CA VAL A 106 -7.68 -18.23 1.11
C VAL A 106 -8.63 -18.10 2.29
N THR A 107 -8.32 -18.75 3.41
CA THR A 107 -9.07 -18.59 4.66
C THR A 107 -8.38 -17.55 5.53
N TRP A 108 -9.05 -16.43 5.74
CA TRP A 108 -8.64 -15.33 6.62
C TRP A 108 -9.19 -15.55 8.03
N PHE A 109 -8.32 -15.44 9.03
CA PHE A 109 -8.66 -15.58 10.46
C PHE A 109 -9.43 -16.87 10.80
N GLN A 110 -9.25 -17.94 10.00
CA GLN A 110 -10.01 -19.19 10.12
C GLN A 110 -11.55 -19.04 10.02
N ALA A 111 -12.04 -17.88 9.57
CA ALA A 111 -13.46 -17.54 9.61
C ALA A 111 -14.01 -17.10 8.25
N LEU A 112 -13.18 -16.47 7.41
CA LEU A 112 -13.63 -15.86 6.17
C LEU A 112 -12.89 -16.45 4.97
N GLN A 113 -13.61 -17.14 4.10
CA GLN A 113 -13.05 -17.76 2.89
C GLN A 113 -13.18 -16.81 1.70
N ILE A 114 -12.05 -16.46 1.09
CA ILE A 114 -12.01 -15.59 -0.09
C ILE A 114 -11.49 -16.39 -1.29
N PRO A 115 -12.31 -16.58 -2.34
CA PRO A 115 -11.88 -17.22 -3.58
C PRO A 115 -10.69 -16.50 -4.25
N TYR A 116 -9.75 -17.25 -4.81
CA TYR A 116 -8.60 -16.66 -5.53
C TYR A 116 -9.01 -15.78 -6.71
N VAL A 117 -10.12 -16.11 -7.39
CA VAL A 117 -10.64 -15.30 -8.51
C VAL A 117 -10.99 -13.87 -8.05
N LEU A 118 -11.63 -13.72 -6.90
CA LEU A 118 -11.96 -12.39 -6.36
C LEU A 118 -10.70 -11.63 -5.96
N ILE A 119 -9.70 -12.32 -5.40
CA ILE A 119 -8.40 -11.71 -5.07
C ILE A 119 -7.69 -11.24 -6.34
N ALA A 120 -7.65 -12.07 -7.40
CA ALA A 120 -7.02 -11.72 -8.66
C ALA A 120 -7.72 -10.53 -9.34
N CYS A 121 -9.05 -10.54 -9.44
CA CYS A 121 -9.81 -9.41 -9.98
C CYS A 121 -9.58 -8.13 -9.16
N GLY A 122 -9.71 -8.24 -7.82
CA GLY A 122 -9.48 -7.11 -6.92
C GLY A 122 -8.05 -6.58 -7.00
N PHE A 123 -7.06 -7.45 -7.16
CA PHE A 123 -5.67 -7.06 -7.34
C PHE A 123 -5.46 -6.33 -8.66
N CYS A 124 -5.99 -6.81 -9.78
CA CYS A 124 -5.91 -6.12 -11.07
C CYS A 124 -6.52 -4.71 -10.99
N CYS A 125 -7.71 -4.58 -10.41
CA CYS A 125 -8.34 -3.28 -10.19
C CYS A 125 -7.51 -2.40 -9.24
N GLY A 126 -6.97 -3.00 -8.18
CA GLY A 126 -6.13 -2.35 -7.19
C GLY A 126 -4.85 -1.79 -7.81
N VAL A 127 -4.14 -2.58 -8.62
CA VAL A 127 -2.93 -2.15 -9.33
C VAL A 127 -3.23 -1.02 -10.31
N ALA A 128 -4.36 -1.10 -11.04
CA ALA A 128 -4.78 -0.02 -11.93
C ALA A 128 -5.03 1.28 -11.15
N ALA A 129 -5.79 1.23 -10.05
CA ALA A 129 -6.02 2.38 -9.18
C ALA A 129 -4.71 2.92 -8.59
N TYR A 130 -3.83 2.01 -8.14
CA TYR A 130 -2.53 2.33 -7.57
C TYR A 130 -1.64 3.05 -8.59
N TYR A 131 -1.58 2.56 -9.83
CA TYR A 131 -0.87 3.22 -10.93
C TYR A 131 -1.38 4.66 -11.14
N LEU A 132 -2.71 4.87 -11.15
CA LEU A 132 -3.28 6.20 -11.34
C LEU A 132 -2.93 7.14 -10.18
N VAL A 133 -2.98 6.64 -8.93
CA VAL A 133 -2.58 7.39 -7.74
C VAL A 133 -1.11 7.82 -7.84
N TRP A 134 -0.22 6.91 -8.22
CA TRP A 134 1.20 7.26 -8.39
C TRP A 134 1.45 8.21 -9.56
N LYS A 135 0.79 7.99 -10.69
CA LYS A 135 0.95 8.84 -11.88
C LYS A 135 0.44 10.26 -11.64
N TYR A 136 -0.74 10.42 -11.07
CA TYR A 136 -1.41 11.71 -10.98
C TYR A 136 -1.18 12.40 -9.64
N ILE A 137 -1.34 11.70 -8.51
CA ILE A 137 -1.24 12.32 -7.18
C ILE A 137 0.23 12.46 -6.80
N VAL A 138 0.99 11.37 -6.76
CA VAL A 138 2.42 11.43 -6.38
C VAL A 138 3.21 12.23 -7.42
N GLY A 139 2.93 12.04 -8.71
CA GLY A 139 3.51 12.87 -9.77
C GLY A 139 3.20 14.37 -9.62
N PHE A 140 1.97 14.75 -9.22
CA PHE A 140 1.64 16.14 -8.91
C PHE A 140 2.39 16.68 -7.69
N VAL A 141 2.50 15.90 -6.62
CA VAL A 141 3.23 16.30 -5.42
C VAL A 141 4.74 16.47 -5.73
N ASN A 142 5.33 15.59 -6.52
CA ASN A 142 6.71 15.72 -7.01
C ASN A 142 6.89 16.98 -7.90
N ARG A 143 5.89 17.26 -8.76
CA ARG A 143 5.51 18.55 -9.38
C ARG A 143 5.79 19.76 -8.49
N VAL A 144 4.91 19.90 -7.51
CA VAL A 144 4.85 21.04 -6.58
C VAL A 144 6.12 21.14 -5.73
N LEU A 145 6.68 20.00 -5.35
CA LEU A 145 7.93 19.93 -4.62
C LEU A 145 9.15 20.02 -5.54
N GLY A 146 9.04 20.34 -6.83
CA GLY A 146 10.19 20.48 -7.74
C GLY A 146 11.22 19.36 -7.64
N ILE A 147 10.77 18.12 -7.43
CA ILE A 147 11.60 16.90 -7.36
C ILE A 147 11.78 16.34 -8.77
N ALA A 148 10.76 16.47 -9.62
CA ALA A 148 10.77 16.04 -11.01
C ALA A 148 9.91 17.02 -11.80
N ALA A 149 10.40 17.50 -12.94
CA ALA A 149 9.66 18.34 -13.89
C ALA A 149 8.90 17.47 -14.88
#